data_AF-A0A2M3ZCA7-F1
#
_entry.id   AF-A0A2M3ZCA7-F1
#
_cell.length_a   1.000
_cell.length_b   1.000
_cell.length_c   1.000
_cell.angle_alpha   90.00
_cell.angle_beta   90.00
_cell.angle_gamma   90.00
#
_symmetry.space_group_name_H-M   'P 1'
#
loop_
_entity.id
_entity.type
_entity.pdbx_description
1 polymer ?
#
loop_
_entity_poly.entity_id
_entity_poly.type
_entity_poly.pdbx_seq_one_letter_code
_entity_poly.pdbx_strand_id
1 'polypeptide(L)'
;ATGYSYRRIFGKYLNEDVREVLIEEPYVRDHYQICNVVMLCELAVSSCRNLKYIQLLTVKDEKNNDEQGRAFETLKKNLQEHAIKFVVEYSEHMHDRQVILSNGYVVKIGRGLNYFKPSPTRYQLGAFDHHFRQCRETNVDVFYCPENNKS
;
A
#
# COMPACT_ATOMS: atom_id res chain seq x y z
N ALA A 1 -16.40 -7.61 7.74
CA ALA A 1 -17.33 -7.03 6.74
C ALA A 1 -16.71 -7.10 5.33
N THR A 2 -17.46 -6.79 4.27
CA THR A 2 -17.00 -6.60 2.87
C THR A 2 -17.22 -5.14 2.45
N GLY A 3 -16.76 -4.75 1.26
CA GLY A 3 -16.95 -3.40 0.70
C GLY A 3 -15.78 -2.44 0.96
N TYR A 4 -14.71 -2.91 1.62
CA TYR A 4 -13.58 -2.10 2.07
C TYR A 4 -12.32 -2.34 1.24
N SER A 5 -12.44 -2.25 -0.10
CA SER A 5 -11.26 -2.24 -0.98
C SER A 5 -10.39 -1.02 -0.72
N TYR A 6 -9.14 -1.03 -1.20
CA TYR A 6 -8.31 0.17 -1.15
C TYR A 6 -8.92 1.37 -1.86
N ARG A 7 -9.66 1.17 -2.95
CA ARG A 7 -10.41 2.25 -3.60
C ARG A 7 -11.38 2.91 -2.63
N ARG A 8 -12.06 2.14 -1.78
CA ARG A 8 -12.97 2.68 -0.75
C ARG A 8 -12.22 3.47 0.33
N ILE A 9 -11.07 2.97 0.77
CA ILE A 9 -10.29 3.57 1.87
C ILE A 9 -9.53 4.82 1.42
N PHE A 10 -8.79 4.72 0.31
CA PHE A 10 -7.83 5.73 -0.14
C PHE A 10 -8.36 6.60 -1.29
N GLY A 11 -9.34 6.12 -2.06
CA GLY A 11 -9.68 6.72 -3.36
C GLY A 11 -10.10 8.19 -3.30
N LYS A 12 -10.73 8.65 -2.20
CA LYS A 12 -11.09 10.06 -2.04
C LYS A 12 -9.90 10.99 -1.73
N TYR A 13 -8.75 10.44 -1.37
CA TYR A 13 -7.54 11.18 -0.98
C TYR A 13 -6.45 11.10 -2.04
N LEU A 14 -6.56 10.16 -2.99
CA LEU A 14 -5.68 9.99 -4.13
C LEU A 14 -6.22 10.81 -5.31
N ASN A 15 -5.68 12.02 -5.48
CA ASN A 15 -6.09 12.97 -6.51
C ASN A 15 -4.87 13.54 -7.26
N GLU A 16 -5.09 14.51 -8.13
CA GLU A 16 -4.04 15.11 -8.97
C GLU A 16 -2.95 15.89 -8.19
N ASP A 17 -3.22 16.27 -6.94
CA ASP A 17 -2.25 16.97 -6.09
C ASP A 17 -1.22 16.02 -5.47
N VAL A 18 -1.47 14.71 -5.47
CA VAL A 18 -0.56 13.71 -4.92
C VAL A 18 0.59 13.45 -5.90
N ARG A 19 1.81 13.84 -5.49
CA ARG A 19 3.07 13.61 -6.22
C ARG A 19 3.93 12.50 -5.63
N GLU A 20 3.76 12.28 -4.33
CA GLU A 20 4.47 11.28 -3.54
C GLU A 20 3.52 10.51 -2.62
N VAL A 21 3.79 9.22 -2.46
CA VAL A 21 3.12 8.31 -1.52
C VAL A 21 4.18 7.60 -0.68
N LEU A 22 4.10 7.74 0.65
CA LEU A 22 4.96 7.00 1.59
C LEU A 22 4.11 5.93 2.28
N ILE A 23 4.61 4.70 2.28
CA ILE A 23 3.93 3.53 2.84
C ILE A 23 4.79 3.00 3.96
N GLU A 24 4.24 2.98 5.18
CA GLU A 24 4.83 2.30 6.33
C GLU A 24 4.00 1.05 6.61
N GLU A 25 4.58 -0.12 6.33
CA GLU A 25 3.94 -1.41 6.55
C GLU A 25 4.99 -2.41 7.04
N PRO A 26 4.98 -2.80 8.33
CA PRO A 26 5.98 -3.71 8.87
C PRO A 26 5.88 -5.14 8.32
N TYR A 27 4.73 -5.52 7.75
CA TYR A 27 4.46 -6.88 7.29
C TYR A 27 4.28 -6.93 5.76
N VAL A 28 5.38 -6.78 5.01
CA VAL A 28 5.42 -7.01 3.55
C VAL A 28 6.42 -8.11 3.21
N ARG A 29 6.14 -9.33 3.64
CA ARG A 29 7.04 -10.51 3.53
C ARG A 29 6.44 -11.57 2.62
N ASP A 30 5.20 -11.97 2.90
CA ASP A 30 4.51 -13.01 2.15
C ASP A 30 3.99 -12.48 0.81
N HIS A 31 3.84 -13.36 -0.18
CA HIS A 31 3.30 -13.03 -1.50
C HIS A 31 2.01 -12.20 -1.44
N TYR A 32 1.04 -12.58 -0.62
CA TYR A 32 -0.22 -11.83 -0.53
C TYR A 32 -0.04 -10.41 0.06
N GLN A 33 0.97 -10.20 0.91
CA GLN A 33 1.28 -8.89 1.48
C GLN A 33 1.96 -8.00 0.44
N ILE A 34 2.81 -8.58 -0.40
CA ILE A 34 3.39 -7.89 -1.55
C ILE A 34 2.28 -7.53 -2.55
N CYS A 35 1.36 -8.44 -2.86
CA CYS A 35 0.19 -8.14 -3.69
C CYS A 35 -0.67 -7.01 -3.11
N ASN A 36 -0.78 -6.92 -1.78
CA ASN A 36 -1.46 -5.83 -1.11
C ASN A 36 -0.76 -4.47 -1.36
N VAL A 37 0.57 -4.42 -1.40
CA VAL A 37 1.29 -3.21 -1.82
C VAL A 37 1.05 -2.91 -3.30
N VAL A 38 1.13 -3.93 -4.18
CA VAL A 38 0.88 -3.77 -5.62
C VAL A 38 -0.50 -3.18 -5.89
N MET A 39 -1.56 -3.70 -5.26
CA MET A 39 -2.92 -3.17 -5.43
C MET A 39 -3.05 -1.70 -4.99
N LEU A 40 -2.31 -1.28 -3.95
CA LEU A 40 -2.27 0.13 -3.56
C LEU A 40 -1.53 0.98 -4.60
N CYS A 41 -0.40 0.49 -5.13
CA CYS A 41 0.34 1.15 -6.21
C CYS A 41 -0.53 1.30 -7.46
N GLU A 42 -1.25 0.26 -7.90
CA GLU A 42 -2.17 0.31 -9.05
C GLU A 42 -3.25 1.40 -8.86
N LEU A 43 -3.82 1.48 -7.66
CA LEU A 43 -4.79 2.53 -7.32
C LEU A 43 -4.15 3.92 -7.39
N ALA A 44 -2.95 4.09 -6.83
CA ALA A 44 -2.24 5.37 -6.84
C ALA A 44 -1.87 5.80 -8.27
N VAL A 45 -1.30 4.90 -9.09
CA VAL A 45 -0.97 5.18 -10.50
C VAL A 45 -2.21 5.56 -11.31
N SER A 46 -3.33 4.87 -11.08
CA SER A 46 -4.58 5.15 -11.82
C SER A 46 -5.30 6.42 -11.36
N SER A 47 -5.08 6.89 -10.13
CA SER A 47 -5.81 8.02 -9.55
C SER A 47 -5.00 9.33 -9.53
N CYS A 48 -3.67 9.24 -9.43
CA CYS A 48 -2.78 10.39 -9.22
C CYS A 48 -1.97 10.68 -10.48
N ARG A 49 -2.46 11.58 -11.35
CA ARG A 49 -1.82 11.93 -12.64
C ARG A 49 -0.38 12.44 -12.50
N ASN A 50 -0.07 13.09 -11.38
CA ASN A 50 1.23 13.72 -11.12
C ASN A 50 2.12 12.91 -10.19
N LEU A 51 1.79 11.64 -9.92
CA LEU A 51 2.59 10.76 -9.08
C LEU A 51 3.98 10.52 -9.69
N LYS A 52 5.02 10.74 -8.91
CA LYS A 52 6.43 10.57 -9.31
C LYS A 52 7.22 9.69 -8.36
N TYR A 53 6.79 9.55 -7.11
CA TYR A 53 7.56 8.86 -6.09
C TYR A 53 6.67 7.98 -5.21
N ILE A 54 7.11 6.75 -4.97
CA ILE A 54 6.54 5.87 -3.96
C ILE A 54 7.69 5.33 -3.10
N GLN A 55 7.53 5.42 -1.78
CA GLN A 55 8.45 4.80 -0.84
C GLN A 55 7.72 3.76 0.00
N LEU A 56 8.33 2.60 0.15
CA LEU A 56 7.92 1.57 1.11
C LEU A 56 8.98 1.47 2.20
N LEU A 57 8.59 1.78 3.44
CA LEU A 57 9.33 1.41 4.63
C LEU A 57 8.72 0.12 5.18
N THR A 58 9.53 -0.93 5.35
CA THR A 58 9.08 -2.25 5.82
C THR A 58 10.13 -2.93 6.69
N VAL A 59 9.78 -4.06 7.30
CA VAL A 59 10.73 -4.92 8.02
C VAL A 59 11.29 -5.96 7.06
N LYS A 60 12.61 -6.13 7.09
CA LYS A 60 13.31 -7.14 6.29
C LYS A 60 12.91 -8.54 6.75
N ASP A 61 12.63 -9.46 5.82
CA ASP A 61 12.38 -10.85 6.18
C ASP A 61 13.70 -11.59 6.42
N GLU A 62 13.94 -12.03 7.65
CA GLU A 62 15.12 -12.80 8.03
C GLU A 62 15.16 -14.21 7.40
N LYS A 63 14.00 -14.77 7.05
CA LYS A 63 13.89 -16.17 6.60
C LYS A 63 13.96 -16.33 5.09
N ASN A 64 13.41 -15.37 4.33
CA ASN A 64 13.27 -15.47 2.88
C ASN A 64 13.55 -14.13 2.18
N ASN A 65 14.61 -13.44 2.61
CA ASN A 65 15.05 -12.15 2.08
C ASN A 65 15.18 -12.13 0.55
N ASP A 66 15.69 -13.20 -0.05
CA ASP A 66 15.92 -13.26 -1.50
C ASP A 66 14.62 -13.21 -2.31
N GLU A 67 13.50 -13.72 -1.79
CA GLU A 67 12.22 -13.64 -2.48
C GLU A 67 11.56 -12.26 -2.32
N GLN A 68 11.56 -11.73 -1.09
CA GLN A 68 11.05 -10.38 -0.79
C GLN A 68 11.79 -9.33 -1.65
N GLY A 69 13.12 -9.34 -1.62
CA GLY A 69 13.95 -8.41 -2.38
C GLY A 69 13.74 -8.52 -3.89
N ARG A 70 13.66 -9.74 -4.45
CA ARG A 70 13.38 -9.94 -5.88
C ARG A 70 11.99 -9.43 -6.28
N ALA A 71 10.99 -9.60 -5.43
CA ALA A 71 9.66 -9.08 -5.69
C ALA A 71 9.65 -7.55 -5.72
N PHE A 72 10.35 -6.89 -4.80
CA PHE A 72 10.47 -5.43 -4.78
C PHE A 72 11.26 -4.87 -5.96
N GLU A 73 12.35 -5.52 -6.37
CA GLU A 73 13.09 -5.11 -7.57
C GLU A 73 12.27 -5.30 -8.85
N THR A 74 11.41 -6.33 -8.91
CA THR A 74 10.45 -6.49 -10.00
C THR A 74 9.44 -5.35 -10.02
N LEU A 75 8.82 -5.04 -8.87
CA LEU A 75 7.85 -3.94 -8.77
C LEU A 75 8.49 -2.58 -9.10
N LYS A 76 9.74 -2.35 -8.66
CA LYS A 76 10.50 -1.15 -8.95
C LYS A 76 10.71 -0.93 -10.44
N LYS A 77 11.12 -1.98 -11.17
CA LYS A 77 11.29 -1.91 -12.63
C LYS A 77 9.97 -1.60 -13.32
N ASN A 78 8.88 -2.24 -12.91
CA ASN A 78 7.57 -1.99 -13.50
C ASN A 78 7.06 -0.56 -13.23
N LEU A 79 7.18 -0.05 -11.99
CA LEU A 79 6.81 1.34 -11.69
C LEU A 79 7.68 2.36 -12.45
N GLN A 80 8.94 2.04 -12.71
CA GLN A 80 9.84 2.88 -13.50
C GLN A 80 9.36 3.02 -14.97
N GLU A 81 8.70 2.01 -15.55
CA GLU A 81 8.08 2.08 -16.88
C GLU A 81 6.95 3.13 -16.93
N HIS A 82 6.35 3.43 -15.77
CA HIS A 82 5.36 4.50 -15.58
C HIS A 82 5.98 5.84 -15.13
N ALA A 83 7.31 5.98 -15.21
CA ALA A 83 8.06 7.15 -14.73
C ALA A 83 7.86 7.46 -13.23
N ILE A 84 7.62 6.41 -12.43
CA ILE A 84 7.49 6.49 -10.97
C ILE A 84 8.71 5.85 -10.32
N LYS A 85 9.43 6.62 -9.52
CA LYS A 85 10.54 6.11 -8.72
C LYS A 85 9.99 5.35 -7.49
N PHE A 86 10.31 4.07 -7.39
CA PHE A 86 9.99 3.25 -6.22
C PHE A 86 11.24 2.98 -5.39
N VAL A 87 11.17 3.27 -4.08
CA VAL A 87 12.25 3.05 -3.11
C VAL A 87 11.74 2.15 -2.00
N VAL A 88 12.55 1.16 -1.62
CA VAL A 88 12.29 0.33 -0.44
C VAL A 88 13.37 0.59 0.59
N GLU A 89 12.94 0.90 1.80
CA GLU A 89 13.78 1.04 2.98
C GLU A 89 13.39 0.01 4.02
N TYR A 90 14.37 -0.43 4.80
CA TYR A 90 14.17 -1.43 5.85
C TYR A 90 14.43 -0.81 7.22
N SER A 91 13.56 -1.10 8.18
CA SER A 91 13.73 -0.75 9.59
C SER A 91 13.36 -1.92 10.49
N GLU A 92 14.21 -2.25 11.45
CA GLU A 92 14.00 -3.36 12.40
C GLU A 92 12.98 -3.01 13.50
N HIS A 93 12.78 -1.71 13.77
CA HIS A 93 12.02 -1.22 14.92
C HIS A 93 10.78 -0.41 14.52
N MET A 94 10.14 -0.75 13.40
CA MET A 94 8.92 -0.09 12.96
C MET A 94 7.65 -0.83 13.37
N HIS A 95 6.68 -0.06 13.88
CA HIS A 95 5.37 -0.56 14.29
C HIS A 95 4.21 0.18 13.62
N ASP A 96 4.48 1.38 13.12
CA ASP A 96 3.50 2.24 12.47
C ASP A 96 2.99 1.61 11.17
N ARG A 97 1.71 1.84 10.91
CA ARG A 97 0.95 1.29 9.78
C ARG A 97 0.16 2.41 9.15
N GLN A 98 0.79 3.10 8.20
CA GLN A 98 0.23 4.31 7.63
C GLN A 98 0.62 4.50 6.17
N VAL A 99 -0.24 5.23 5.46
CA VAL A 99 0.04 5.75 4.13
C VAL A 99 -0.03 7.26 4.21
N ILE A 100 1.08 7.93 3.89
CA ILE A 100 1.24 9.38 3.90
C ILE A 100 1.22 9.86 2.46
N LEU A 101 0.35 10.82 2.18
CA LEU A 101 0.18 11.43 0.87
C LEU A 101 0.75 12.85 0.91
N SER A 102 1.50 13.18 -0.13
CA SER A 102 2.09 14.52 -0.35
C SER A 102 1.08 15.68 -0.45
N ASN A 103 -0.23 15.42 -0.49
CA ASN A 103 -1.27 16.44 -0.41
C ASN A 103 -1.75 16.70 1.03
N GLY A 104 -1.05 16.14 2.03
CA GLY A 104 -1.32 16.35 3.46
C GLY A 104 -2.10 15.24 4.15
N TYR A 105 -2.72 14.31 3.42
CA TYR A 105 -3.50 13.23 4.04
C TYR A 105 -2.62 12.11 4.59
N VAL A 106 -2.96 11.64 5.79
CA VAL A 106 -2.35 10.45 6.40
C VAL A 106 -3.45 9.46 6.77
N VAL A 107 -3.35 8.24 6.26
CA VAL A 107 -4.31 7.15 6.53
C VAL A 107 -3.62 6.10 7.39
N LYS A 108 -4.05 5.96 8.64
CA LYS A 108 -3.57 4.93 9.58
C LYS A 108 -4.55 3.78 9.63
N ILE A 109 -4.05 2.54 9.54
CA ILE A 109 -4.89 1.34 9.60
C ILE A 109 -4.36 0.41 10.68
N GLY A 110 -5.23 0.02 11.61
CA GLY A 110 -4.83 -0.81 12.76
C GLY A 110 -4.18 -2.14 12.37
N ARG A 111 -4.45 -2.68 11.18
CA ARG A 111 -3.82 -3.88 10.61
C ARG A 111 -2.98 -3.59 9.36
N GLY A 112 -2.72 -2.33 9.07
CA GLY A 112 -2.02 -1.89 7.87
C GLY A 112 -2.75 -2.30 6.60
N LEU A 113 -2.02 -2.62 5.54
CA LEU A 113 -2.55 -3.09 4.26
C LEU A 113 -3.09 -4.53 4.34
N ASN A 114 -2.80 -5.26 5.42
CA ASN A 114 -3.05 -6.70 5.53
C ASN A 114 -4.37 -7.06 6.27
N TYR A 115 -5.41 -6.24 6.10
CA TYR A 115 -6.70 -6.45 6.76
C TYR A 115 -7.65 -7.40 6.02
N PHE A 116 -7.35 -7.86 4.81
CA PHE A 116 -8.18 -8.86 4.13
C PHE A 116 -8.06 -10.25 4.77
N LYS A 117 -9.16 -11.00 4.81
CA LYS A 117 -9.15 -12.42 5.18
C LYS A 117 -8.63 -13.27 4.02
N PRO A 118 -8.02 -14.42 4.30
CA PRO A 118 -7.70 -15.42 3.28
C PRO A 118 -8.97 -15.84 2.51
N SER A 119 -8.79 -16.09 1.22
CA SER A 119 -9.84 -16.60 0.35
C SER A 119 -9.99 -18.12 0.57
N PRO A 120 -11.17 -18.67 0.92
CA PRO A 120 -11.33 -20.13 1.13
C PRO A 120 -11.07 -21.00 -0.12
N THR A 121 -11.14 -20.42 -1.31
CA THR A 121 -10.89 -21.05 -2.62
C THR A 121 -10.36 -20.00 -3.60
N ARG A 122 -9.67 -20.45 -4.67
CA ARG A 122 -9.17 -19.59 -5.75
C ARG A 122 -10.28 -19.08 -6.67
N TYR A 123 -11.43 -19.75 -6.73
CA TYR A 123 -12.52 -19.45 -7.65
C TYR A 123 -13.75 -18.95 -6.91
N GLN A 124 -13.70 -17.71 -6.42
CA GLN A 124 -14.84 -17.06 -5.76
C GLN A 124 -14.82 -15.54 -5.91
N LEU A 125 -15.96 -14.90 -5.61
CA LEU A 125 -16.02 -13.45 -5.45
C LEU A 125 -15.04 -12.97 -4.37
N GLY A 126 -14.33 -11.90 -4.67
CA GLY A 126 -13.26 -11.41 -3.81
C GLY A 126 -11.88 -11.96 -4.18
N ALA A 127 -11.75 -12.90 -5.12
CA ALA A 127 -10.44 -13.40 -5.54
C ALA A 127 -9.54 -12.29 -6.12
N PHE A 128 -10.12 -11.42 -6.97
CA PHE A 128 -9.42 -10.32 -7.64
C PHE A 128 -9.94 -8.95 -7.22
N ASP A 129 -11.26 -8.76 -7.17
CA ASP A 129 -11.84 -7.53 -6.66
C ASP A 129 -12.06 -7.61 -5.14
N HIS A 130 -11.14 -6.99 -4.40
CA HIS A 130 -11.17 -6.97 -2.94
C HIS A 130 -12.32 -6.15 -2.34
N HIS A 131 -13.16 -5.49 -3.14
CA HIS A 131 -14.44 -4.96 -2.68
C HIS A 131 -15.33 -6.10 -2.14
N PHE A 132 -15.27 -7.29 -2.75
CA PHE A 132 -16.02 -8.46 -2.33
C PHE A 132 -15.28 -9.34 -1.30
N ARG A 133 -14.02 -9.03 -0.96
CA ARG A 133 -13.21 -9.82 -0.03
C ARG A 133 -13.62 -9.53 1.42
N GLN A 134 -13.83 -10.59 2.21
CA GLN A 134 -14.06 -10.42 3.64
C GLN A 134 -12.84 -9.80 4.32
N CYS A 135 -13.07 -8.84 5.22
CA CYS A 135 -12.04 -8.16 5.99
C CYS A 135 -12.02 -8.66 7.44
N ARG A 136 -10.82 -8.67 8.03
CA ARG A 136 -10.57 -8.73 9.47
C ARG A 136 -11.00 -7.40 10.11
N GLU A 137 -11.38 -7.46 11.38
CA GLU A 137 -11.69 -6.26 12.15
C GLU A 137 -10.45 -5.37 12.31
N THR A 138 -10.61 -4.07 12.08
CA THR A 138 -9.57 -3.06 12.21
C THR A 138 -10.18 -1.66 12.24
N ASN A 139 -9.43 -0.68 12.74
CA ASN A 139 -9.76 0.74 12.67
C ASN A 139 -9.05 1.37 11.48
N VAL A 140 -9.68 2.40 10.92
CA VAL A 140 -9.10 3.27 9.88
C VAL A 140 -9.26 4.69 10.36
N ASP A 141 -8.14 5.34 10.66
CA ASP A 141 -8.08 6.74 11.10
C ASP A 141 -7.49 7.57 9.97
N VAL A 142 -8.12 8.70 9.64
CA VAL A 142 -7.63 9.59 8.59
C VAL A 142 -7.39 10.98 9.17
N PHE A 143 -6.19 11.48 8.93
CA PHE A 143 -5.71 12.77 9.37
C PHE A 143 -5.41 13.65 8.17
N TYR A 144 -5.51 14.95 8.36
CA TYR A 144 -4.98 15.96 7.45
C TYR A 144 -3.89 16.74 8.20
N CYS A 145 -2.68 16.65 7.67
CA CYS A 145 -1.44 17.19 8.21
C CYS A 145 -0.84 18.15 7.17
N PRO A 146 -1.14 19.46 7.24
CA PRO A 146 -0.68 20.45 6.27
C PRO A 146 0.83 20.48 6.07
N GLU A 147 1.59 20.14 7.10
CA GLU A 147 3.05 20.01 7.09
C GLU A 147 3.59 18.97 6.10
N ASN A 148 2.77 17.99 5.70
CA ASN A 148 3.12 17.01 4.68
C ASN A 148 2.84 17.48 3.24
N ASN A 149 2.27 18.67 3.07
CA ASN A 149 1.93 19.19 1.75
C ASN A 149 3.21 19.59 0.99
N LYS A 150 3.51 18.85 -0.08
CA LYS A 150 4.65 19.11 -0.97
C LYS A 150 4.11 19.79 -2.23
N SER A 151 3.90 21.10 -2.12
CA SER A 151 3.47 21.99 -3.23
C SER A 151 4.43 21.95 -4.42
#